data_AF-A0AAJ1ZZC2-F1
#
_entry.id   AF-A0AAJ1ZZC2-F1
#
_cell.length_a   1.000
_cell.length_b   1.000
_cell.length_c   1.000
_cell.angle_alpha   90.00
_cell.angle_beta   90.00
_cell.angle_gamma   90.00
#
_symmetry.space_group_name_H-M   'P 1'
#
loop_
_entity.id
_entity.type
_entity.pdbx_description
1 polymer ?
#
loop_
_entity_poly.entity_id
_entity_poly.type
_entity_poly.pdbx_seq_one_letter_code
_entity_poly.pdbx_strand_id
1 'polypeptide(L)'
;MSDQSRFSVKDRAAFSGDPAVWADRVKELRVELRAADIIIRNALGVVTFEQKLMWRTANYHAAVIEDGGGFVRSQERRAVIEAAYDSTLCQELHRAHATLCLELHRAHVTIANVSRLLSWHQTSFWNIANHQDGVAETSPQDPVRFRARSDVLRRAFDMEWRPRVVNDYAAMPSLPDTVVNGANTSRLGSRAAGICDHSRVELREVGPAPDDVSEWIDMISRGFDCAERAGATPKQITAALAAKWEANAARTWLDWCSAYLDRAIQHIPKQGHDT
;
A
#
# COMPACT_ATOMS: atom_id res chain seq x y z
N MET A 1 45.61 -6.89 0.10
CA MET A 1 45.95 -5.46 0.22
C MET A 1 44.78 -4.66 -0.29
N SER A 2 44.00 -4.09 0.63
CA SER A 2 42.73 -3.40 0.36
C SER A 2 42.96 -1.99 -0.19
N ASP A 3 42.22 -1.65 -1.25
CA ASP A 3 42.18 -0.36 -1.95
C ASP A 3 41.63 0.77 -1.05
N GLN A 4 42.44 1.23 -0.09
CA GLN A 4 42.16 2.41 0.75
C GLN A 4 42.72 3.72 0.16
N SER A 5 43.30 3.69 -1.05
CA SER A 5 43.98 4.85 -1.66
C SER A 5 43.07 5.77 -2.48
N ARG A 6 41.75 5.57 -2.49
CA ARG A 6 40.84 6.32 -3.36
C ARG A 6 40.19 7.57 -2.76
N PHE A 7 40.45 7.90 -1.50
CA PHE A 7 39.88 9.09 -0.84
C PHE A 7 40.92 10.20 -0.68
N SER A 8 40.66 11.34 -1.31
CA SER A 8 41.46 12.56 -1.18
C SER A 8 41.46 13.03 0.28
N VAL A 9 42.54 13.70 0.71
CA VAL A 9 42.62 14.34 2.04
C VAL A 9 41.46 15.33 2.27
N LYS A 10 40.92 15.93 1.19
CA LYS A 10 39.71 16.78 1.24
C LYS A 10 38.43 15.98 1.55
N ASP A 11 38.31 14.74 1.07
CA ASP A 11 37.14 13.90 1.35
C ASP A 11 37.09 13.54 2.84
N ARG A 12 38.23 13.32 3.49
CA ARG A 12 38.30 13.02 4.94
C ARG A 12 37.89 14.21 5.81
N ALA A 13 38.10 15.44 5.36
CA ALA A 13 37.74 16.65 6.10
C ALA A 13 36.23 16.98 6.03
N ALA A 14 35.54 16.54 4.97
CA ALA A 14 34.09 16.71 4.81
C ALA A 14 33.25 15.80 5.75
N PHE A 15 33.85 14.73 6.29
CA PHE A 15 33.19 13.84 7.28
C PHE A 15 33.35 14.31 8.73
N SER A 16 33.76 15.57 8.96
CA SER A 16 34.10 16.13 10.28
C SER A 16 32.92 16.50 11.18
N GLY A 17 31.74 15.93 10.93
CA GLY A 17 30.58 16.07 11.81
C GLY A 17 30.73 15.25 13.09
N ASP A 18 30.20 15.77 14.20
CA ASP A 18 30.10 15.07 15.48
C ASP A 18 29.39 13.71 15.30
N PRO A 19 30.02 12.57 15.67
CA PRO A 19 29.40 11.25 15.60
C PRO A 19 28.04 11.18 16.31
N ALA A 20 27.84 11.93 17.39
CA ALA A 20 26.57 11.95 18.13
C ALA A 20 25.43 12.52 17.27
N VAL A 21 25.70 13.59 16.51
CA VAL A 21 24.72 14.18 15.59
C VAL A 21 24.33 13.17 14.51
N TRP A 22 25.29 12.44 13.95
CA TRP A 22 25.01 11.40 12.95
C TRP A 22 24.20 10.23 13.53
N ALA A 23 24.52 9.80 14.75
CA ALA A 23 23.77 8.74 15.43
C ALA A 23 22.30 9.14 15.67
N ASP A 24 22.04 10.38 16.11
CA ASP A 24 20.69 10.89 16.30
C ASP A 24 19.90 10.95 14.98
N ARG A 25 20.54 11.33 13.87
CA ARG A 25 19.90 11.35 12.54
C ARG A 25 19.58 9.96 12.01
N VAL A 26 20.52 9.02 12.16
CA VAL A 26 20.28 7.62 11.83
C VAL A 26 19.09 7.07 12.63
N LYS A 27 19.00 7.41 13.91
CA LYS A 27 17.86 7.05 14.76
C LYS A 27 16.55 7.68 14.27
N GLU A 28 16.54 8.98 13.97
CA GLU A 28 15.38 9.70 13.43
C GLU A 28 14.86 9.06 12.12
N LEU A 29 15.76 8.84 11.15
CA LEU A 29 15.43 8.21 9.87
C LEU A 29 14.88 6.79 10.05
N ARG A 30 15.48 5.99 10.93
CA ARG A 30 15.04 4.62 11.21
C ARG A 30 13.65 4.59 11.84
N VAL A 31 13.35 5.53 12.74
CA VAL A 31 12.01 5.65 13.36
C VAL A 31 10.97 6.00 12.31
N GLU A 32 11.23 6.98 11.44
CA GLU A 32 10.27 7.35 10.40
C GLU A 32 10.14 6.25 9.32
N LEU A 33 11.21 5.51 9.02
CA LEU A 33 11.16 4.37 8.10
C LEU A 33 10.30 3.22 8.65
N ARG A 34 10.36 2.96 9.97
CA ARG A 34 9.46 1.99 10.62
C ARG A 34 8.00 2.41 10.50
N ALA A 35 7.69 3.68 10.75
CA ALA A 35 6.34 4.20 10.56
C ALA A 35 5.88 4.04 9.11
N ALA A 36 6.75 4.35 8.14
CA ALA A 36 6.45 4.17 6.72
C ALA A 36 6.19 2.70 6.34
N ASP A 37 6.95 1.74 6.89
CA ASP A 37 6.72 0.31 6.64
C ASP A 37 5.32 -0.13 7.11
N ILE A 38 4.93 0.30 8.30
CA ILE A 38 3.61 0.02 8.88
C ILE A 38 2.52 0.62 8.00
N ILE A 39 2.66 1.89 7.60
CA ILE A 39 1.71 2.59 6.72
C ILE A 39 1.55 1.86 5.38
N ILE A 40 2.64 1.40 4.76
CA ILE A 40 2.62 0.67 3.49
C ILE A 40 1.93 -0.69 3.65
N ARG A 41 2.19 -1.40 4.74
CA ARG A 41 1.50 -2.65 5.06
C ARG A 41 0.00 -2.46 5.26
N ASN A 42 -0.40 -1.40 5.96
CA ASN A 42 -1.82 -1.11 6.16
C ASN A 42 -2.52 -0.76 4.84
N ALA A 43 -1.81 -0.10 3.92
CA ALA A 43 -2.31 0.13 2.57
C ALA A 43 -2.55 -1.20 1.83
N LEU A 44 -1.65 -2.18 1.94
CA LEU A 44 -1.80 -3.51 1.33
C LEU A 44 -3.08 -4.24 1.76
N GLY A 45 -3.57 -3.97 2.97
CA GLY A 45 -4.80 -4.55 3.52
C GLY A 45 -6.10 -3.90 3.00
N VAL A 46 -6.03 -2.74 2.36
CA VAL A 46 -7.22 -2.04 1.82
C VAL A 46 -7.25 -1.93 0.30
N VAL A 47 -6.11 -2.17 -0.37
CA VAL A 47 -6.01 -2.18 -1.84
C VAL A 47 -6.53 -3.49 -2.43
N THR A 48 -7.25 -3.40 -3.54
CA THR A 48 -7.60 -4.58 -4.35
C THR A 48 -6.37 -5.12 -5.07
N PHE A 49 -6.41 -6.37 -5.53
CA PHE A 49 -5.28 -6.92 -6.30
C PHE A 49 -4.97 -6.15 -7.59
N GLU A 50 -5.98 -5.65 -8.31
CA GLU A 50 -5.73 -4.81 -9.49
C GLU A 50 -4.98 -3.54 -9.09
N GLN A 51 -5.39 -2.89 -8.00
CA GLN A 51 -4.68 -1.73 -7.45
C GLN A 51 -3.26 -2.10 -6.98
N LYS A 52 -3.03 -3.31 -6.44
CA LYS A 52 -1.67 -3.81 -6.13
C LYS A 52 -0.83 -3.87 -7.41
N LEU A 53 -1.35 -4.42 -8.50
CA LEU A 53 -0.64 -4.46 -9.79
C LEU A 53 -0.36 -3.04 -10.33
N MET A 54 -1.34 -2.14 -10.28
CA MET A 54 -1.17 -0.74 -10.68
C MET A 54 -0.13 -0.02 -9.81
N TRP A 55 -0.13 -0.29 -8.51
CA TRP A 55 0.83 0.25 -7.57
C TRP A 55 2.25 -0.23 -7.86
N ARG A 56 2.43 -1.53 -8.14
CA ARG A 56 3.70 -2.10 -8.60
C ARG A 56 4.19 -1.38 -9.85
N THR A 57 3.33 -1.21 -10.86
CA THR A 57 3.68 -0.51 -12.10
C THR A 57 4.09 0.94 -11.83
N ALA A 58 3.35 1.66 -10.98
CA ALA A 58 3.70 3.03 -10.59
C ALA A 58 5.06 3.09 -9.86
N ASN A 59 5.35 2.13 -8.97
CA ASN A 59 6.62 2.04 -8.27
C ASN A 59 7.78 1.69 -9.22
N TYR A 60 7.54 0.83 -10.22
CA TYR A 60 8.52 0.51 -11.25
C TYR A 60 8.88 1.74 -12.09
N HIS A 61 7.87 2.47 -12.58
CA HIS A 61 8.09 3.70 -13.33
C HIS A 61 8.76 4.81 -12.51
N ALA A 62 8.58 4.80 -11.19
CA ALA A 62 9.27 5.72 -10.28
C ALA A 62 10.66 5.23 -9.86
N ALA A 63 11.20 4.17 -10.48
CA ALA A 63 12.48 3.56 -10.14
C ALA A 63 12.61 3.15 -8.65
N VAL A 64 11.48 2.90 -8.00
CA VAL A 64 11.46 2.39 -6.62
C VAL A 64 11.80 0.91 -6.63
N ILE A 65 11.21 0.14 -7.55
CA ILE A 65 11.39 -1.31 -7.68
C ILE A 65 12.00 -1.67 -9.04
N GLU A 66 12.68 -2.80 -9.08
CA GLU A 66 13.25 -3.36 -10.31
C GLU A 66 12.23 -4.29 -11.00
N ASP A 67 12.48 -4.59 -12.28
CA ASP A 67 11.65 -5.56 -13.00
C ASP A 67 11.75 -6.95 -12.35
N GLY A 68 10.62 -7.65 -12.26
CA GLY A 68 10.51 -8.89 -11.46
C GLY A 68 10.51 -8.71 -9.93
N GLY A 69 10.69 -7.49 -9.41
CA GLY A 69 10.61 -7.20 -7.98
C GLY A 69 9.19 -7.26 -7.39
N GLY A 70 9.10 -7.39 -6.06
CA GLY A 70 7.84 -7.35 -5.31
C GLY A 70 7.14 -5.98 -5.38
N PHE A 71 5.88 -5.92 -4.95
CA PHE A 71 5.03 -4.73 -5.10
C PHE A 71 5.61 -3.44 -4.49
N VAL A 72 6.24 -3.57 -3.31
CA VAL A 72 6.56 -2.43 -2.43
C VAL A 72 7.90 -2.55 -1.71
N ARG A 73 8.78 -3.49 -2.11
CA ARG A 73 10.10 -3.74 -1.44
C ARG A 73 10.03 -3.98 0.06
N SER A 74 9.08 -4.80 0.51
CA SER A 74 8.88 -5.04 1.94
C SER A 74 10.08 -5.74 2.60
N GLN A 75 10.72 -6.68 1.91
CA GLN A 75 11.86 -7.44 2.44
C GLN A 75 13.10 -6.55 2.54
N GLU A 76 13.39 -5.78 1.50
CA GLU A 76 14.53 -4.88 1.43
C GLU A 76 14.41 -3.77 2.46
N ARG A 77 13.21 -3.18 2.62
CA ARG A 77 12.97 -2.19 3.67
C ARG A 77 13.17 -2.77 5.06
N ARG A 78 12.67 -3.99 5.30
CA ARG A 78 12.82 -4.67 6.59
C ARG A 78 14.28 -4.93 6.93
N ALA A 79 15.07 -5.37 5.95
CA ALA A 79 16.52 -5.54 6.12
C ALA A 79 17.22 -4.23 6.54
N VAL A 80 16.85 -3.09 5.93
CA VAL A 80 17.36 -1.77 6.33
C VAL A 80 16.88 -1.40 7.73
N ILE A 81 15.62 -1.63 8.07
CA ILE A 81 15.07 -1.35 9.40
C ILE A 81 15.76 -2.19 10.49
N GLU A 82 16.14 -3.43 10.20
CA GLU A 82 16.67 -4.40 11.16
C GLU A 82 18.20 -4.35 11.29
N ALA A 83 18.90 -3.71 10.34
CA ALA A 83 20.34 -3.55 10.37
C ALA A 83 20.85 -2.93 11.69
N ALA A 84 22.06 -3.34 12.09
CA ALA A 84 22.77 -2.77 13.23
C ALA A 84 23.39 -1.42 12.83
N TYR A 85 23.20 -0.41 13.68
CA TYR A 85 23.64 0.97 13.44
C TYR A 85 24.36 1.56 14.66
N ASP A 86 24.93 0.71 15.50
CA ASP A 86 25.58 1.00 16.79
C ASP A 86 27.06 1.38 16.68
N SER A 87 27.42 2.05 15.58
CA SER A 87 28.79 2.49 15.35
C SER A 87 29.08 3.86 15.94
N THR A 88 30.30 4.04 16.45
CA THR A 88 30.86 5.35 16.82
C THR A 88 31.72 5.96 15.71
N LEU A 89 31.88 5.26 14.58
CA LEU A 89 32.68 5.71 13.44
C LEU A 89 31.82 6.54 12.48
N CYS A 90 32.20 7.81 12.25
CA CYS A 90 31.45 8.71 11.36
C CYS A 90 31.24 8.15 9.95
N GLN A 91 32.21 7.38 9.41
CA GLN A 91 32.08 6.78 8.08
C GLN A 91 30.98 5.71 8.01
N GLU A 92 30.81 4.92 9.07
CA GLU A 92 29.78 3.89 9.14
C GLU A 92 28.40 4.51 9.38
N LEU A 93 28.32 5.51 10.26
CA LEU A 93 27.10 6.29 10.48
C LEU A 93 26.65 7.05 9.22
N HIS A 94 27.60 7.58 8.43
CA HIS A 94 27.28 8.24 7.17
C HIS A 94 26.73 7.25 6.13
N ARG A 95 27.31 6.05 6.02
CA ARG A 95 26.77 4.99 5.15
C ARG A 95 25.36 4.57 5.60
N ALA A 96 25.17 4.37 6.90
CA ALA A 96 23.87 4.06 7.49
C ALA A 96 22.83 5.13 7.15
N HIS A 97 23.19 6.41 7.34
CA HIS A 97 22.35 7.55 6.99
C HIS A 97 21.97 7.52 5.50
N ALA A 98 22.93 7.37 4.59
CA ALA A 98 22.66 7.33 3.16
C ALA A 98 21.71 6.17 2.77
N THR A 99 21.90 4.98 3.33
CA THR A 99 21.03 3.82 3.11
C THR A 99 19.60 4.09 3.61
N LEU A 100 19.46 4.63 4.83
CA LEU A 100 18.17 4.96 5.41
C LEU A 100 17.44 6.06 4.64
N CYS A 101 18.15 7.11 4.20
CA CYS A 101 17.57 8.19 3.38
C CYS A 101 17.00 7.66 2.06
N LEU A 102 17.78 6.83 1.36
CA LEU A 102 17.34 6.26 0.08
C LEU A 102 16.10 5.40 0.25
N GLU A 103 16.09 4.53 1.27
CA GLU A 103 14.95 3.64 1.51
C GLU A 103 13.72 4.40 2.03
N LEU A 104 13.91 5.45 2.83
CA LEU A 104 12.82 6.31 3.27
C LEU A 104 12.23 7.13 2.13
N HIS A 105 13.06 7.61 1.19
CA HIS A 105 12.59 8.27 -0.02
C HIS A 105 11.76 7.33 -0.88
N ARG A 106 12.23 6.08 -1.09
CA ARG A 106 11.46 5.04 -1.78
C ARG A 106 10.13 4.75 -1.09
N ALA A 107 10.11 4.65 0.24
CA ALA A 107 8.89 4.47 1.01
C ALA A 107 7.93 5.68 0.87
N HIS A 108 8.47 6.90 0.86
CA HIS A 108 7.69 8.13 0.62
C HIS A 108 6.98 8.08 -0.74
N VAL A 109 7.72 7.75 -1.81
CA VAL A 109 7.16 7.61 -3.16
C VAL A 109 6.14 6.47 -3.23
N THR A 110 6.44 5.34 -2.59
CA THR A 110 5.54 4.18 -2.51
C THR A 110 4.18 4.55 -1.88
N ILE A 111 4.20 5.30 -0.78
CA ILE A 111 2.98 5.79 -0.11
C ILE A 111 2.23 6.78 -1.00
N ALA A 112 2.93 7.74 -1.62
CA ALA A 112 2.31 8.69 -2.53
C ALA A 112 1.63 8.01 -3.73
N ASN A 113 2.24 6.95 -4.25
CA ASN A 113 1.67 6.18 -5.37
C ASN A 113 0.39 5.47 -4.99
N VAL A 114 0.32 4.80 -3.82
CA VAL A 114 -0.93 4.13 -3.40
C VAL A 114 -2.03 5.13 -3.07
N SER A 115 -1.72 6.27 -2.44
CA SER A 115 -2.72 7.30 -2.13
C SER A 115 -3.49 7.78 -3.36
N ARG A 116 -2.87 7.75 -4.56
CA ARG A 116 -3.51 8.14 -5.84
C ARG A 116 -4.44 7.06 -6.41
N LEU A 117 -4.33 5.82 -5.93
CA LEU A 117 -5.08 4.67 -6.41
C LEU A 117 -6.30 4.37 -5.54
N LEU A 118 -6.29 4.79 -4.27
CA LEU A 118 -7.34 4.49 -3.31
C LEU A 118 -8.61 5.30 -3.55
N SER A 119 -9.75 4.66 -3.35
CA SER A 119 -11.03 5.35 -3.22
C SER A 119 -11.12 6.09 -1.87
N TRP A 120 -12.15 6.92 -1.71
CA TRP A 120 -12.38 7.62 -0.44
C TRP A 120 -12.61 6.65 0.74
N HIS A 121 -13.36 5.56 0.52
CA HIS A 121 -13.62 4.55 1.55
C HIS A 121 -12.36 3.78 1.93
N GLN A 122 -11.55 3.37 0.94
CA GLN A 122 -10.27 2.70 1.20
C GLN A 122 -9.30 3.62 1.93
N THR A 123 -9.25 4.90 1.56
CA THR A 123 -8.46 5.92 2.28
C THR A 123 -8.91 6.04 3.74
N SER A 124 -10.22 6.02 3.99
CA SER A 124 -10.76 6.08 5.35
C SER A 124 -10.37 4.85 6.18
N PHE A 125 -10.46 3.64 5.61
CA PHE A 125 -10.02 2.41 6.30
C PHE A 125 -8.51 2.41 6.55
N TRP A 126 -7.73 2.87 5.58
CA TRP A 126 -6.28 2.99 5.73
C TRP A 126 -5.91 3.93 6.87
N ASN A 127 -6.58 5.08 6.96
CA ASN A 127 -6.37 6.03 8.05
C ASN A 127 -6.71 5.41 9.42
N ILE A 128 -7.84 4.70 9.53
CA ILE A 128 -8.22 4.00 10.76
C ILE A 128 -7.15 2.98 11.15
N ALA A 129 -6.67 2.16 10.21
CA ALA A 129 -5.61 1.18 10.46
C ALA A 129 -4.31 1.86 10.93
N ASN A 130 -3.92 2.99 10.31
CA ASN A 130 -2.74 3.75 10.73
C ASN A 130 -2.89 4.34 12.13
N HIS A 131 -4.09 4.79 12.52
CA HIS A 131 -4.38 5.24 13.88
C HIS A 131 -4.31 4.09 14.89
N GLN A 132 -4.87 2.93 14.56
CA GLN A 132 -4.85 1.74 15.43
C GLN A 132 -3.41 1.24 15.68
N ASP A 133 -2.56 1.26 14.65
CA ASP A 133 -1.15 0.88 14.75
C ASP A 133 -0.26 1.98 15.37
N GLY A 134 -0.83 3.13 15.76
CA GLY A 134 -0.11 4.23 16.41
C GLY A 134 0.88 4.96 15.49
N VAL A 135 0.73 4.84 14.17
CA VAL A 135 1.60 5.48 13.16
C VAL A 135 0.95 6.65 12.45
N ALA A 136 -0.32 6.95 12.69
CA ALA A 136 -0.89 8.20 12.24
C ALA A 136 -0.31 9.38 13.05
N GLU A 137 -0.17 10.56 12.43
CA GLU A 137 0.00 11.77 13.24
C GLU A 137 -1.23 12.03 14.10
N THR A 138 -1.03 12.72 15.22
CA THR A 138 -2.13 13.28 16.03
C THR A 138 -2.93 14.32 15.25
N SER A 139 -2.33 14.94 14.22
CA SER A 139 -3.04 15.82 13.31
C SER A 139 -3.94 15.04 12.34
N PRO A 140 -5.27 15.33 12.30
CA PRO A 140 -6.18 14.69 11.36
C PRO A 140 -5.84 14.96 9.88
N GLN A 141 -4.99 15.95 9.60
CA GLN A 141 -4.64 16.36 8.22
C GLN A 141 -3.45 15.58 7.64
N ASP A 142 -2.76 14.74 8.42
CA ASP A 142 -1.62 13.94 7.94
C ASP A 142 -1.60 12.48 8.43
N PRO A 143 -2.67 11.69 8.17
CA PRO A 143 -2.82 10.33 8.69
C PRO A 143 -1.80 9.32 8.11
N VAL A 144 -1.06 9.70 7.06
CA VAL A 144 0.01 8.89 6.44
C VAL A 144 1.40 9.50 6.64
N ARG A 145 1.52 10.50 7.53
CA ARG A 145 2.78 11.18 7.89
C ARG A 145 3.54 11.74 6.69
N PHE A 146 2.86 12.21 5.65
CA PHE A 146 3.46 12.75 4.44
C PHE A 146 4.32 13.99 4.72
N ARG A 147 3.83 14.92 5.55
CA ARG A 147 4.56 16.14 5.91
C ARG A 147 5.73 15.81 6.83
N ALA A 148 5.47 15.04 7.89
CA ALA A 148 6.52 14.60 8.81
C ALA A 148 7.68 13.91 8.08
N ARG A 149 7.37 12.98 7.17
CA ARG A 149 8.39 12.29 6.35
C ARG A 149 9.12 13.22 5.40
N SER A 150 8.42 14.14 4.76
CA SER A 150 9.03 15.16 3.89
C SER A 150 10.01 16.03 4.66
N ASP A 151 9.66 16.41 5.89
CA ASP A 151 10.52 17.21 6.75
C ASP A 151 11.77 16.45 7.23
N VAL A 152 11.62 15.18 7.57
CA VAL A 152 12.77 14.30 7.90
C VAL A 152 13.70 14.18 6.70
N LEU A 153 13.16 13.88 5.50
CA LEU A 153 13.95 13.77 4.27
C LEU A 153 14.65 15.09 3.92
N ARG A 154 13.94 16.22 4.01
CA ARG A 154 14.52 17.55 3.74
C ARG A 154 15.70 17.84 4.65
N ARG A 155 15.56 17.61 5.98
CA ARG A 155 16.68 17.77 6.93
C ARG A 155 17.85 16.84 6.60
N ALA A 156 17.56 15.64 6.13
CA ALA A 156 18.59 14.67 5.78
C ALA A 156 19.33 15.02 4.48
N PHE A 157 18.69 15.71 3.53
CA PHE A 157 19.32 16.18 2.28
C PHE A 157 19.98 17.57 2.40
N ASP A 158 19.49 18.44 3.31
CA ASP A 158 20.04 19.79 3.53
C ASP A 158 21.44 19.77 4.20
N MET A 159 21.85 18.66 4.84
CA MET A 159 23.21 18.49 5.37
C MET A 159 24.20 18.07 4.26
N GLU A 160 24.74 19.08 3.56
CA GLU A 160 25.95 19.03 2.73
C GLU A 160 26.03 17.88 1.70
N TRP A 161 24.89 17.51 1.13
CA TRP A 161 24.78 16.49 0.09
C TRP A 161 24.67 17.14 -1.31
N ARG A 162 25.76 17.75 -1.78
CA ARG A 162 25.98 18.15 -3.19
C ARG A 162 27.38 17.65 -3.57
N PRO A 163 27.64 16.76 -4.55
CA PRO A 163 26.87 16.45 -5.77
C PRO A 163 27.07 15.00 -6.31
N ARG A 164 26.36 13.97 -5.82
CA ARG A 164 26.48 12.60 -6.42
C ARG A 164 25.19 11.85 -6.77
N VAL A 165 24.04 12.35 -6.33
CA VAL A 165 22.67 11.82 -6.53
C VAL A 165 21.84 12.89 -7.26
N VAL A 166 22.37 14.12 -7.41
CA VAL A 166 21.78 15.17 -8.26
C VAL A 166 21.72 14.76 -9.73
N ASN A 167 22.56 13.83 -10.19
CA ASN A 167 22.45 13.29 -11.56
C ASN A 167 21.20 12.43 -11.77
N ASP A 168 20.63 11.84 -10.71
CA ASP A 168 19.36 11.10 -10.81
C ASP A 168 18.15 11.99 -10.46
N TYR A 169 18.32 13.01 -9.61
CA TYR A 169 17.23 13.92 -9.22
C TYR A 169 16.87 14.98 -10.28
N ALA A 170 17.82 15.42 -11.12
CA ALA A 170 17.54 16.39 -12.18
C ALA A 170 16.65 15.85 -13.32
N ALA A 171 16.40 14.53 -13.34
CA ALA A 171 15.52 13.87 -14.30
C ALA A 171 14.08 13.64 -13.78
N MET A 172 13.76 14.03 -12.53
CA MET A 172 12.41 13.89 -11.99
C MET A 172 11.48 14.99 -12.51
N PRO A 173 10.31 14.64 -13.09
CA PRO A 173 9.29 15.62 -13.41
C PRO A 173 8.82 16.32 -12.13
N SER A 174 8.58 17.62 -12.18
CA SER A 174 7.93 18.35 -11.10
C SER A 174 6.58 17.70 -10.74
N LEU A 175 6.29 17.61 -9.44
CA LEU A 175 5.00 17.16 -8.92
C LEU A 175 3.89 18.08 -9.50
N PRO A 176 2.85 17.54 -10.14
CA PRO A 176 1.69 18.35 -10.51
C PRO A 176 0.91 18.76 -9.25
N ASP A 177 0.62 20.05 -9.13
CA ASP A 177 -0.12 20.72 -8.03
C ASP A 177 -1.62 20.31 -7.91
N THR A 178 -2.03 19.20 -8.51
CA THR A 178 -3.44 18.83 -8.51
C THR A 178 -3.77 17.93 -7.33
N VAL A 179 -4.40 18.56 -6.32
CA VAL A 179 -5.40 17.92 -5.46
C VAL A 179 -6.34 17.09 -6.35
N VAL A 180 -6.18 15.77 -6.37
CA VAL A 180 -7.03 14.90 -7.20
C VAL A 180 -8.30 14.56 -6.44
N ASN A 181 -9.31 15.41 -6.64
CA ASN A 181 -10.71 15.07 -6.43
C ASN A 181 -11.16 14.00 -7.44
N GLY A 182 -11.83 12.94 -6.95
CA GLY A 182 -12.99 12.22 -7.51
C GLY A 182 -13.09 11.80 -8.99
N ALA A 183 -12.14 12.12 -9.86
CA ALA A 183 -12.33 12.08 -11.32
C ALA A 183 -11.59 10.94 -12.04
N ASN A 184 -10.73 10.17 -11.35
CA ASN A 184 -9.99 9.07 -11.99
C ASN A 184 -10.82 7.78 -12.14
N THR A 185 -11.96 7.66 -11.46
CA THR A 185 -12.87 6.50 -11.59
C THR A 185 -13.61 6.50 -12.93
N SER A 186 -13.79 7.66 -13.59
CA SER A 186 -14.56 7.78 -14.83
C SER A 186 -13.80 7.38 -16.11
N ARG A 187 -12.46 7.25 -16.04
CA ARG A 187 -11.64 6.75 -17.17
C ARG A 187 -11.59 5.22 -17.28
N LEU A 188 -12.14 4.50 -16.29
CA LEU A 188 -12.14 3.04 -16.21
C LEU A 188 -13.39 2.47 -16.89
N GLY A 189 -13.55 2.73 -18.19
CA GLY A 189 -14.61 2.13 -19.01
C GLY A 189 -14.78 0.63 -18.75
N SER A 190 -16.02 0.14 -18.93
CA SER A 190 -16.55 -1.17 -18.53
C SER A 190 -15.67 -2.40 -18.86
N ARG A 191 -14.65 -2.68 -18.04
CA ARG A 191 -13.96 -3.99 -18.03
C ARG A 191 -14.75 -5.05 -17.27
N ALA A 192 -16.06 -5.13 -17.49
CA ALA A 192 -16.92 -6.14 -16.86
C ALA A 192 -16.39 -7.58 -17.07
N ALA A 193 -15.79 -7.85 -18.23
CA ALA A 193 -15.17 -9.14 -18.54
C ALA A 193 -13.96 -9.48 -17.66
N GLY A 194 -13.03 -8.53 -17.45
CA GLY A 194 -11.84 -8.77 -16.62
C GLY A 194 -12.17 -8.94 -15.14
N ILE A 195 -13.18 -8.21 -14.67
CA ILE A 195 -13.69 -8.30 -13.31
C ILE A 195 -14.38 -9.65 -13.05
N CYS A 196 -15.22 -10.10 -14.00
CA CYS A 196 -15.83 -11.43 -13.94
C CYS A 196 -14.79 -12.55 -14.04
N ASP A 197 -13.70 -12.36 -14.80
CA ASP A 197 -12.59 -13.31 -14.88
C ASP A 197 -11.85 -13.41 -13.55
N HIS A 198 -11.51 -12.27 -12.94
CA HIS A 198 -10.85 -12.21 -11.64
C HIS A 198 -11.73 -12.81 -10.53
N SER A 199 -13.04 -12.57 -10.55
CA SER A 199 -13.98 -13.20 -9.60
C SER A 199 -14.00 -14.74 -9.69
N ARG A 200 -13.70 -15.31 -10.87
CA ARG A 200 -13.56 -16.76 -11.04
C ARG A 200 -12.24 -17.29 -10.48
N VAL A 201 -11.19 -16.47 -10.43
CA VAL A 201 -9.90 -16.82 -9.84
C VAL A 201 -10.05 -16.91 -8.32
N GLU A 202 -10.59 -15.86 -7.70
CA GLU A 202 -10.77 -15.77 -6.24
C GLU A 202 -11.71 -16.88 -5.73
N LEU A 203 -12.76 -17.22 -6.48
CA LEU A 203 -13.63 -18.35 -6.13
C LEU A 203 -12.90 -19.71 -6.15
N ARG A 204 -11.82 -19.86 -6.93
CA ARG A 204 -10.99 -21.08 -6.91
C ARG A 204 -10.03 -21.10 -5.72
N GLU A 205 -9.67 -19.94 -5.17
CA GLU A 205 -8.75 -19.82 -4.02
C GLU A 205 -9.43 -20.15 -2.69
N VAL A 206 -10.75 -19.88 -2.57
CA VAL A 206 -11.57 -20.32 -1.41
C VAL A 206 -11.63 -21.85 -1.28
N GLY A 207 -11.67 -22.59 -2.39
CA GLY A 207 -11.88 -24.04 -2.38
C GLY A 207 -10.84 -24.83 -1.56
N PRO A 208 -9.53 -24.58 -1.76
CA PRO A 208 -8.47 -25.20 -0.96
C PRO A 208 -8.42 -24.82 0.53
N ALA A 209 -8.97 -23.66 0.92
CA ALA A 209 -8.87 -23.12 2.28
C ALA A 209 -10.20 -22.47 2.75
N PRO A 210 -11.31 -23.23 2.84
CA PRO A 210 -12.62 -22.66 3.14
C PRO A 210 -12.74 -22.10 4.57
N ASP A 211 -11.84 -22.51 5.47
CA ASP A 211 -11.77 -22.01 6.85
C ASP A 211 -10.97 -20.70 6.98
N ASP A 212 -10.32 -20.25 5.90
CA ASP A 212 -9.61 -18.97 5.89
C ASP A 212 -10.59 -17.83 5.58
N VAL A 213 -10.91 -17.04 6.60
CA VAL A 213 -11.80 -15.89 6.48
C VAL A 213 -11.25 -14.82 5.53
N SER A 214 -9.93 -14.70 5.32
CA SER A 214 -9.41 -13.69 4.39
C SER A 214 -9.80 -13.94 2.95
N GLU A 215 -9.88 -15.21 2.52
CA GLU A 215 -10.32 -15.59 1.17
C GLU A 215 -11.79 -15.20 0.92
N TRP A 216 -12.64 -15.36 1.94
CA TRP A 216 -14.03 -14.91 1.87
C TRP A 216 -14.15 -13.38 1.83
N ILE A 217 -13.30 -12.66 2.57
CA ILE A 217 -13.27 -11.19 2.55
C ILE A 217 -12.78 -10.66 1.21
N ASP A 218 -11.80 -11.32 0.58
CA ASP A 218 -11.35 -10.97 -0.76
C ASP A 218 -12.49 -11.14 -1.78
N MET A 219 -13.24 -12.24 -1.73
CA MET A 219 -14.43 -12.45 -2.55
C MET A 219 -15.50 -11.36 -2.36
N ILE A 220 -15.81 -10.98 -1.12
CA ILE A 220 -16.79 -9.92 -0.82
C ILE A 220 -16.32 -8.57 -1.35
N SER A 221 -15.03 -8.25 -1.16
CA SER A 221 -14.42 -7.01 -1.62
C SER A 221 -14.49 -6.90 -3.15
N ARG A 222 -14.34 -8.01 -3.88
CA ARG A 222 -14.59 -8.05 -5.33
C ARG A 222 -16.03 -7.75 -5.69
N GLY A 223 -16.99 -8.36 -4.99
CA GLY A 223 -18.40 -8.10 -5.24
C GLY A 223 -18.76 -6.61 -5.17
N PHE A 224 -18.17 -5.87 -4.23
CA PHE A 224 -18.36 -4.43 -4.13
C PHE A 224 -17.67 -3.65 -5.26
N ASP A 225 -16.41 -3.95 -5.58
CA ASP A 225 -15.70 -3.32 -6.72
C ASP A 225 -16.45 -3.55 -8.04
N CYS A 226 -16.99 -4.76 -8.26
CA CYS A 226 -17.85 -5.08 -9.41
C CYS A 226 -19.06 -4.15 -9.51
N ALA A 227 -19.78 -3.98 -8.40
CA ALA A 227 -21.00 -3.19 -8.36
C ALA A 227 -20.71 -1.70 -8.57
N GLU A 228 -19.66 -1.16 -7.96
CA GLU A 228 -19.25 0.23 -8.13
C GLU A 228 -18.86 0.54 -9.58
N ARG A 229 -18.10 -0.34 -10.22
CA ARG A 229 -17.70 -0.18 -11.63
C ARG A 229 -18.85 -0.39 -12.62
N ALA A 230 -19.90 -1.11 -12.22
CA ALA A 230 -21.16 -1.17 -12.95
C ALA A 230 -22.00 0.13 -12.79
N GLY A 231 -21.50 1.12 -12.06
CA GLY A 231 -22.15 2.42 -11.84
C GLY A 231 -23.04 2.46 -10.60
N ALA A 232 -23.05 1.41 -9.77
CA ALA A 232 -23.80 1.43 -8.52
C ALA A 232 -23.08 2.29 -7.47
N THR A 233 -23.81 3.19 -6.83
CA THR A 233 -23.32 3.92 -5.66
C THR A 233 -23.33 3.03 -4.42
N PRO A 234 -22.52 3.33 -3.37
CA PRO A 234 -22.58 2.60 -2.11
C PRO A 234 -24.00 2.51 -1.53
N LYS A 235 -24.80 3.59 -1.64
CA LYS A 235 -26.21 3.58 -1.20
C LYS A 235 -27.06 2.57 -1.97
N GLN A 236 -26.86 2.45 -3.29
CA GLN A 236 -27.56 1.46 -4.12
C GLN A 236 -27.11 0.04 -3.80
N ILE A 237 -25.83 -0.18 -3.52
CA ILE A 237 -25.29 -1.48 -3.12
C ILE A 237 -25.91 -1.92 -1.79
N THR A 238 -25.92 -1.05 -0.77
CA THR A 238 -26.52 -1.36 0.53
C THR A 238 -28.02 -1.62 0.42
N ALA A 239 -28.75 -0.82 -0.38
CA ALA A 239 -30.17 -1.04 -0.62
C ALA A 239 -30.43 -2.37 -1.33
N ALA A 240 -29.62 -2.72 -2.33
CA ALA A 240 -29.73 -3.99 -3.05
C ALA A 240 -29.43 -5.19 -2.15
N LEU A 241 -28.45 -5.07 -1.24
CA LEU A 241 -28.12 -6.09 -0.25
C LEU A 241 -29.29 -6.33 0.71
N ALA A 242 -29.86 -5.27 1.28
CA ALA A 242 -31.02 -5.35 2.16
C ALA A 242 -32.22 -6.00 1.46
N ALA A 243 -32.55 -5.53 0.25
CA ALA A 243 -33.63 -6.10 -0.55
C ALA A 243 -33.39 -7.59 -0.88
N LYS A 244 -32.13 -7.98 -1.11
CA LYS A 244 -31.79 -9.38 -1.37
C LYS A 244 -31.99 -10.26 -0.12
N TRP A 245 -31.66 -9.76 1.06
CA TRP A 245 -31.91 -10.47 2.32
C TRP A 245 -33.40 -10.62 2.60
N GLU A 246 -34.21 -9.58 2.42
CA GLU A 246 -35.67 -9.66 2.54
C GLU A 246 -36.26 -10.67 1.54
N ALA A 247 -35.83 -10.61 0.28
CA ALA A 247 -36.27 -11.55 -0.74
C ALA A 247 -35.85 -13.00 -0.43
N ASN A 248 -34.68 -13.20 0.18
CA ASN A 248 -34.22 -14.53 0.59
C ASN A 248 -34.98 -15.04 1.82
N ALA A 249 -35.25 -14.19 2.80
CA ALA A 249 -36.03 -14.53 4.00
C ALA A 249 -37.49 -14.89 3.67
N ALA A 250 -38.05 -14.29 2.62
CA ALA A 250 -39.42 -14.57 2.17
C ALA A 250 -39.55 -15.84 1.30
N ARG A 251 -38.46 -16.51 0.94
CA ARG A 251 -38.49 -17.75 0.13
C ARG A 251 -38.74 -18.96 1.02
N THR A 252 -39.41 -19.96 0.44
CA THR A 252 -39.43 -21.31 0.99
C THR A 252 -38.16 -22.02 0.57
N TRP A 253 -37.38 -22.48 1.55
CA TRP A 253 -36.13 -23.20 1.33
C TRP A 253 -36.32 -24.70 1.58
N LEU A 254 -35.53 -25.52 0.90
CA LEU A 254 -35.39 -26.92 1.28
C LEU A 254 -34.83 -27.00 2.70
N ASP A 255 -35.23 -28.03 3.44
CA ASP A 255 -34.71 -28.28 4.79
C ASP A 255 -33.20 -28.47 4.74
N TRP A 256 -32.47 -27.59 5.43
CA TRP A 256 -31.01 -27.58 5.42
C TRP A 256 -30.42 -28.73 6.23
N CYS A 257 -31.17 -29.28 7.21
CA CYS A 257 -30.76 -30.43 8.00
C CYS A 257 -30.69 -31.73 7.18
N SER A 258 -31.37 -31.77 6.03
CA SER A 258 -31.40 -32.91 5.11
C SER A 258 -30.63 -32.65 3.80
N ALA A 259 -29.93 -31.51 3.69
CA ALA A 259 -29.15 -31.16 2.52
C ALA A 259 -27.75 -31.82 2.51
N TYR A 260 -27.24 -32.12 1.31
CA TYR A 260 -25.87 -32.55 1.13
C TYR A 260 -24.90 -31.40 1.41
N LEU A 261 -23.89 -31.64 2.26
CA LEU A 261 -22.90 -30.63 2.68
C LEU A 261 -22.08 -30.06 1.51
N ASP A 262 -21.93 -30.81 0.42
CA ASP A 262 -21.15 -30.46 -0.77
C ASP A 262 -21.99 -29.82 -1.89
N ARG A 263 -23.28 -29.54 -1.65
CA ARG A 263 -24.18 -28.99 -2.67
C ARG A 263 -24.86 -27.71 -2.22
N ALA A 264 -25.10 -26.82 -3.17
CA ALA A 264 -25.89 -25.63 -2.94
C ALA A 264 -27.34 -25.99 -2.58
N ILE A 265 -27.82 -25.49 -1.44
CA ILE A 265 -29.23 -25.54 -1.06
C ILE A 265 -30.01 -24.54 -1.92
N GLN A 266 -31.08 -25.00 -2.57
CA GLN A 266 -31.89 -24.16 -3.43
C GLN A 266 -33.26 -23.87 -2.80
N HIS A 267 -33.82 -22.70 -3.11
CA HIS A 267 -35.22 -22.38 -2.82
C HIS A 267 -36.18 -23.24 -3.66
N ILE A 268 -37.37 -23.52 -3.12
CA ILE A 268 -38.44 -24.20 -3.84
C ILE A 268 -39.02 -23.22 -4.88
N PRO A 269 -39.12 -23.59 -6.16
CA PRO A 269 -39.76 -22.75 -7.17
C PRO A 269 -41.19 -22.42 -6.76
N LYS A 270 -41.62 -21.17 -6.91
CA LYS A 270 -43.05 -20.85 -6.83
C LYS A 270 -43.73 -21.63 -7.96
N GLN A 271 -44.64 -22.54 -7.63
CA GLN A 271 -45.40 -23.28 -8.65
C GLN A 271 -46.06 -22.27 -9.60
N GLY A 272 -45.70 -22.34 -10.88
CA GLY A 272 -46.46 -21.65 -11.93
C GLY A 272 -47.79 -22.36 -12.08
N HIS A 273 -48.88 -21.62 -11.99
CA HIS A 273 -50.13 -22.04 -12.62
C HIS A 273 -49.86 -22.13 -14.11
N ASP A 274 -49.92 -23.34 -14.67
CA ASP A 274 -50.17 -23.52 -16.10
C ASP A 274 -51.58 -22.99 -16.39
N THR A 275 -51.64 -21.84 -17.08
CA THR A 275 -52.70 -21.47 -18.04
C THR A 275 -52.11 -20.61 -19.13
#